data_AF-B7FVX5-F1
#
_entry.id   AF-B7FVX5-F1
#
_cell.length_a   1.000
_cell.length_b   1.000
_cell.length_c   1.000
_cell.angle_alpha   90.00
_cell.angle_beta   90.00
_cell.angle_gamma   90.00
#
_symmetry.space_group_name_H-M   'P 1'
#
loop_
_entity.id
_entity.type
_entity.pdbx_description
1 polymer ?
#
loop_
_entity_poly.entity_id
_entity_poly.type
_entity_poly.pdbx_seq_one_letter_code
_entity_poly.pdbx_strand_id
1 'polypeptide(L)'
;MRHHILALPCILSMATAFSGTQPSIRSSSTAPSAATMLSMSDNSSSRSDELSRRQLGELAFAASGLGVTYFGTRERDPLDYGLWGVLPVGTYKKKKTILDTIIPDNMWTFDQKFGILDVQVPLRMTVTRLSSGGLFVYNPVAGTPEMVGMLQKLVDQYGPVKHIAVGSVALEHKVYAGVLAQKFPSAQVWLTPGQYSFPLNLPESFLGFPKSRTRAMPASIDDAPEDWKADFDVAVLGPIISRDGAFAETVFFHKPTKTLLVTDTAVQVTEEVPAIYDSDPSPLLYHARDTITDNVQDTPETRKKGWRRIVLFGLYFTPSAITIKDFQSAIQERRPDINSDFAGIYPWDWDGDEIASWRALTGDGTKPLVAPILQTLLLNRSPVEVLDFADKVSQWPFTRIIPAHLKNNIAMTGDEYRKSFGFLEEKGVPLGYPKPLQSDLQLLLDAEQSLVESGAIKPAPPKVGGQYSRAEIIAKTSYQCRAGTCAPQANP
;
A
#
# COMPACT_ATOMS: atom_id res chain seq x y z
N MET A 1 0.57 32.08 12.60
CA MET A 1 1.23 30.77 12.80
C MET A 1 0.18 29.65 12.92
N ARG A 2 -0.68 29.48 11.89
CA ARG A 2 -1.76 28.47 11.81
C ARG A 2 -1.81 27.79 10.41
N HIS A 3 -0.69 27.80 9.67
CA HIS A 3 -0.69 27.52 8.22
C HIS A 3 0.18 26.34 7.75
N HIS A 4 0.70 25.47 8.62
CA HIS A 4 1.60 24.38 8.17
C HIS A 4 1.06 22.96 8.26
N ILE A 5 -0.21 22.76 8.65
CA ILE A 5 -0.81 21.43 8.77
C ILE A 5 -1.89 21.26 7.68
N LEU A 6 -1.46 21.35 6.43
CA LEU A 6 -2.26 20.99 5.25
C LEU A 6 -1.37 20.32 4.17
N ALA A 7 -0.20 19.77 4.49
CA ALA A 7 0.73 19.29 3.45
C ALA A 7 0.22 18.08 2.64
N LEU A 8 -0.48 17.11 3.24
CA LEU A 8 -1.14 16.03 2.46
C LEU A 8 -2.38 16.50 1.69
N PRO A 9 -3.27 17.33 2.29
CA PRO A 9 -4.36 17.94 1.55
C PRO A 9 -3.91 18.95 0.49
N CYS A 10 -2.77 19.64 0.61
CA CYS A 10 -2.25 20.57 -0.40
C CYS A 10 -1.68 19.82 -1.60
N ILE A 11 -1.00 18.70 -1.38
CA ILE A 11 -0.53 17.82 -2.46
C ILE A 11 -1.71 17.21 -3.22
N LEU A 12 -2.76 16.73 -2.53
CA LEU A 12 -3.99 16.26 -3.20
C LEU A 12 -4.87 17.41 -3.74
N SER A 13 -4.91 18.57 -3.10
CA SER A 13 -5.73 19.72 -3.52
C SER A 13 -5.17 20.38 -4.79
N MET A 14 -3.84 20.44 -4.95
CA MET A 14 -3.23 20.84 -6.21
C MET A 14 -3.58 19.86 -7.34
N ALA A 15 -3.58 18.54 -7.08
CA ALA A 15 -3.99 17.55 -8.08
C ALA A 15 -5.47 17.69 -8.50
N THR A 16 -6.37 18.08 -7.59
CA THR A 16 -7.79 18.33 -7.90
C THR A 16 -8.07 19.65 -8.60
N ALA A 17 -7.19 20.66 -8.51
CA ALA A 17 -7.38 21.94 -9.17
C ALA A 17 -7.09 21.89 -10.69
N PHE A 18 -6.29 20.92 -11.14
CA PHE A 18 -5.87 20.80 -12.55
C PHE A 18 -6.71 19.82 -13.40
N SER A 19 -7.67 19.10 -12.82
CA SER A 19 -8.63 18.28 -13.60
C SER A 19 -9.74 19.10 -14.29
N GLY A 20 -9.69 20.44 -14.20
CA GLY A 20 -10.74 21.35 -14.67
C GLY A 20 -10.67 21.80 -16.13
N THR A 21 -9.68 21.37 -16.93
CA THR A 21 -9.57 21.81 -18.33
C THR A 21 -9.42 20.63 -19.29
N GLN A 22 -10.54 20.00 -19.64
CA GLN A 22 -10.64 19.26 -20.91
C GLN A 22 -11.04 20.23 -22.04
N PRO A 23 -10.41 20.16 -23.23
CA PRO A 23 -10.87 20.93 -24.38
C PRO A 23 -12.20 20.34 -24.88
N SER A 24 -13.19 21.22 -25.11
CA SER A 24 -14.50 20.85 -25.62
C SER A 24 -14.39 20.27 -27.04
N ILE A 25 -14.47 18.95 -27.17
CA ILE A 25 -14.70 18.29 -28.45
C ILE A 25 -16.22 18.12 -28.59
N ARG A 26 -16.84 18.97 -29.41
CA ARG A 26 -18.22 18.74 -29.89
C ARG A 26 -18.21 17.51 -30.80
N SER A 27 -18.74 16.39 -30.31
CA SER A 27 -19.21 15.31 -31.17
C SER A 27 -20.70 15.09 -30.94
N SER A 28 -21.50 15.48 -31.91
CA SER A 28 -22.90 15.12 -32.03
C SER A 28 -23.03 13.64 -32.40
N SER A 29 -23.54 12.81 -31.51
CA SER A 29 -24.21 11.57 -31.90
C SER A 29 -25.26 11.18 -30.87
N THR A 30 -26.49 11.13 -31.34
CA THR A 30 -27.69 10.63 -30.69
C THR A 30 -27.65 9.11 -30.58
N ALA A 31 -27.90 8.56 -29.39
CA ALA A 31 -28.37 7.18 -29.24
C ALA A 31 -29.26 7.05 -27.97
N PRO A 32 -30.26 6.15 -27.97
CA PRO A 32 -31.50 6.35 -27.23
C PRO A 32 -31.51 5.73 -25.82
N SER A 33 -32.33 6.32 -24.96
CA SER A 33 -32.80 5.75 -23.69
C SER A 33 -33.66 4.51 -23.93
N ALA A 34 -33.34 3.42 -23.24
CA ALA A 34 -34.30 2.36 -22.95
C ALA A 34 -34.11 1.93 -21.48
N ALA A 35 -34.74 2.69 -20.59
CA ALA A 35 -35.04 2.24 -19.24
C ALA A 35 -36.37 1.48 -19.30
N THR A 36 -36.31 0.14 -19.27
CA THR A 36 -37.50 -0.67 -19.03
C THR A 36 -37.58 -0.96 -17.54
N MET A 37 -38.51 -0.26 -16.89
CA MET A 37 -39.03 -0.61 -15.57
C MET A 37 -39.68 -2.00 -15.62
N LEU A 38 -39.30 -2.86 -14.68
CA LEU A 38 -40.15 -3.96 -14.24
C LEU A 38 -40.30 -3.88 -12.71
N SER A 39 -41.50 -3.48 -12.30
CA SER A 39 -41.97 -3.57 -10.93
C SER A 39 -42.39 -5.02 -10.64
N MET A 40 -41.94 -5.57 -9.51
CA MET A 40 -42.68 -6.61 -8.80
C MET A 40 -42.58 -6.37 -7.28
N SER A 41 -43.73 -6.54 -6.64
CA SER A 41 -44.09 -6.21 -5.27
C SER A 41 -43.64 -7.23 -4.22
N ASP A 42 -43.42 -6.71 -3.01
CA ASP A 42 -43.28 -7.28 -1.66
C ASP A 42 -43.42 -8.79 -1.43
N ASN A 43 -42.44 -9.40 -0.74
CA ASN A 43 -42.44 -9.56 0.73
C ASN A 43 -41.46 -10.68 1.14
N SER A 44 -40.37 -10.37 1.83
CA SER A 44 -39.78 -11.20 2.91
C SER A 44 -38.56 -10.51 3.53
N SER A 45 -38.49 -10.60 4.84
CA SER A 45 -37.48 -10.00 5.70
C SER A 45 -36.06 -10.48 5.40
N SER A 46 -35.22 -9.59 4.87
CA SER A 46 -33.80 -9.53 5.21
C SER A 46 -33.40 -8.05 5.22
N ARG A 47 -32.72 -7.59 6.29
CA ARG A 47 -32.13 -6.26 6.31
C ARG A 47 -31.04 -6.20 5.25
N SER A 48 -31.39 -5.76 4.05
CA SER A 48 -30.44 -5.32 3.03
C SER A 48 -29.89 -3.97 3.43
N ASP A 49 -28.56 -3.81 3.38
CA ASP A 49 -27.89 -2.51 3.46
C ASP A 49 -28.36 -1.60 2.31
N GLU A 50 -29.43 -0.85 2.53
CA GLU A 50 -29.89 0.16 1.59
C GLU A 50 -28.97 1.38 1.66
N LEU A 51 -28.38 1.71 0.51
CA LEU A 51 -27.54 2.89 0.35
C LEU A 51 -28.37 4.17 0.44
N SER A 52 -27.80 5.21 1.04
CA SER A 52 -28.41 6.54 1.02
C SER A 52 -28.47 7.10 -0.41
N ARG A 53 -29.43 8.00 -0.68
CA ARG A 53 -29.56 8.71 -1.97
C ARG A 53 -28.26 9.42 -2.40
N ARG A 54 -27.47 9.88 -1.44
CA ARG A 54 -26.16 10.49 -1.68
C ARG A 54 -25.14 9.47 -2.18
N GLN A 55 -25.05 8.32 -1.50
CA GLN A 55 -24.19 7.21 -1.92
C GLN A 55 -24.58 6.69 -3.29
N LEU A 56 -25.88 6.61 -3.60
CA LEU A 56 -26.38 6.22 -4.94
C LEU A 56 -25.96 7.21 -6.03
N GLY A 57 -26.05 8.53 -5.76
CA GLY A 57 -25.60 9.56 -6.70
C GLY A 57 -24.09 9.50 -6.96
N GLU A 58 -23.28 9.38 -5.91
CA GLU A 58 -21.82 9.27 -6.01
C GLU A 58 -21.38 7.95 -6.66
N LEU A 59 -22.14 6.87 -6.44
CA LEU A 59 -21.95 5.59 -7.14
C LEU A 59 -22.25 5.67 -8.63
N ALA A 60 -23.29 6.41 -9.03
CA ALA A 60 -23.56 6.65 -10.45
C ALA A 60 -22.40 7.45 -11.09
N PHE A 61 -21.81 8.41 -10.38
CA PHE A 61 -20.61 9.13 -10.83
C PHE A 61 -19.38 8.20 -10.92
N ALA A 62 -19.13 7.38 -9.90
CA ALA A 62 -18.01 6.42 -9.90
C ALA A 62 -18.17 5.35 -11.01
N ALA A 63 -19.38 4.82 -11.20
CA ALA A 63 -19.71 3.87 -12.25
C ALA A 63 -19.58 4.50 -13.66
N SER A 64 -19.94 5.77 -13.81
CA SER A 64 -19.72 6.52 -15.04
C SER A 64 -18.22 6.71 -15.32
N GLY A 65 -17.42 7.05 -14.29
CA GLY A 65 -15.96 7.13 -14.38
C GLY A 65 -15.31 5.80 -14.76
N LEU A 66 -15.71 4.70 -14.09
CA LEU A 66 -15.29 3.32 -14.39
C LEU A 66 -15.60 2.92 -15.84
N GLY A 67 -16.81 3.26 -16.32
CA GLY A 67 -17.22 3.02 -17.70
C GLY A 67 -16.34 3.81 -18.69
N VAL A 68 -16.15 5.11 -18.47
CA VAL A 68 -15.32 5.96 -19.34
C VAL A 68 -13.85 5.53 -19.36
N THR A 69 -13.27 5.14 -18.22
CA THR A 69 -11.87 4.67 -18.17
C THR A 69 -11.69 3.31 -18.85
N TYR A 70 -12.62 2.37 -18.62
CA TYR A 70 -12.60 1.05 -19.26
C TYR A 70 -12.78 1.17 -20.79
N PHE A 71 -13.75 1.97 -21.25
CA PHE A 71 -13.95 2.21 -22.68
C PHE A 71 -12.83 3.05 -23.32
N GLY A 72 -12.15 3.90 -22.56
CA GLY A 72 -11.05 4.75 -23.02
C GLY A 72 -9.72 3.99 -23.23
N THR A 73 -9.51 2.88 -22.53
CA THR A 73 -8.31 2.04 -22.72
C THR A 73 -8.59 0.81 -23.60
N ARG A 74 -9.74 0.16 -23.42
CA ARG A 74 -10.07 -1.17 -24.00
C ARG A 74 -8.98 -2.23 -23.77
N GLU A 75 -8.03 -1.97 -22.86
CA GLU A 75 -6.80 -2.75 -22.60
C GLU A 75 -6.16 -3.33 -23.87
N ARG A 76 -6.01 -2.50 -24.92
CA ARG A 76 -5.49 -2.93 -26.23
C ARG A 76 -3.97 -3.12 -26.25
N ASP A 77 -3.25 -2.36 -25.44
CA ASP A 77 -1.81 -2.50 -25.23
C ASP A 77 -1.57 -3.46 -24.05
N PRO A 78 -0.57 -4.37 -24.12
CA PRO A 78 -0.28 -5.30 -23.03
C PRO A 78 -0.07 -4.65 -21.65
N LEU A 79 0.34 -3.38 -21.62
CA LEU A 79 0.62 -2.64 -20.39
C LEU A 79 -0.56 -1.79 -19.91
N ASP A 80 -1.62 -1.65 -20.71
CA ASP A 80 -2.75 -0.80 -20.36
C ASP A 80 -3.53 -1.38 -19.16
N TYR A 81 -3.81 -0.53 -18.17
CA TYR A 81 -4.72 -0.85 -17.07
C TYR A 81 -5.97 0.02 -17.14
N GLY A 82 -7.15 -0.60 -17.32
CA GLY A 82 -8.34 0.14 -17.71
C GLY A 82 -9.01 1.00 -16.64
N LEU A 83 -8.57 0.92 -15.39
CA LEU A 83 -9.13 1.70 -14.27
C LEU A 83 -8.16 2.73 -13.68
N TRP A 84 -7.15 3.16 -14.46
CA TRP A 84 -6.10 4.08 -14.01
C TRP A 84 -6.60 5.46 -13.55
N GLY A 85 -7.80 5.90 -13.95
CA GLY A 85 -8.38 7.20 -13.58
C GLY A 85 -9.41 7.16 -12.44
N VAL A 86 -9.66 6.00 -11.85
CA VAL A 86 -10.74 5.80 -10.86
C VAL A 86 -10.29 6.16 -9.44
N LEU A 87 -8.99 6.17 -9.19
CA LEU A 87 -8.42 6.55 -7.90
C LEU A 87 -7.39 7.66 -8.11
N PRO A 88 -7.34 8.67 -7.22
CA PRO A 88 -6.36 9.76 -7.30
C PRO A 88 -4.92 9.31 -7.00
N VAL A 89 -4.68 7.99 -6.93
CA VAL A 89 -3.44 7.36 -6.52
C VAL A 89 -2.92 6.53 -7.69
N GLY A 90 -1.81 6.96 -8.30
CA GLY A 90 -1.12 6.24 -9.38
C GLY A 90 -1.82 6.30 -10.74
N THR A 91 -1.91 7.51 -11.31
CA THR A 91 -2.50 7.84 -12.62
C THR A 91 -1.73 7.30 -13.83
N TYR A 92 -1.14 6.11 -13.73
CA TYR A 92 -0.33 5.54 -14.80
C TYR A 92 -1.16 4.55 -15.58
N LYS A 93 -1.56 4.96 -16.79
CA LYS A 93 -2.26 4.12 -17.76
C LYS A 93 -1.49 2.83 -18.06
N LYS A 94 -0.15 2.91 -18.09
CA LYS A 94 0.75 1.79 -18.40
C LYS A 94 1.41 1.24 -17.14
N LYS A 95 1.34 -0.08 -16.95
CA LYS A 95 1.97 -0.79 -15.83
C LYS A 95 2.75 -1.99 -16.35
N LYS A 96 4.06 -1.80 -16.50
CA LYS A 96 5.01 -2.88 -16.79
C LYS A 96 5.12 -3.80 -15.58
N THR A 97 5.07 -5.10 -15.85
CA THR A 97 5.24 -6.12 -14.81
C THR A 97 6.60 -6.78 -14.94
N ILE A 98 7.31 -6.88 -13.82
CA ILE A 98 8.55 -7.66 -13.69
C ILE A 98 8.21 -8.96 -12.98
N LEU A 99 8.48 -10.10 -13.62
CA LEU A 99 8.28 -11.43 -13.06
C LEU A 99 9.62 -11.99 -12.61
N ASP A 100 9.77 -12.24 -11.32
CA ASP A 100 10.92 -12.93 -10.74
C ASP A 100 10.53 -14.32 -10.23
N THR A 101 11.38 -15.31 -10.50
CA THR A 101 11.28 -16.63 -9.88
C THR A 101 12.10 -16.62 -8.60
N ILE A 102 11.42 -16.61 -7.44
CA ILE A 102 12.09 -16.65 -6.13
C ILE A 102 12.54 -18.07 -5.83
N ILE A 103 11.67 -19.03 -6.12
CA ILE A 103 11.91 -20.46 -5.90
C ILE A 103 11.36 -21.19 -7.11
N PRO A 104 12.22 -21.86 -7.89
CA PRO A 104 11.78 -22.64 -9.04
C PRO A 104 10.64 -23.58 -8.68
N ASP A 105 9.65 -23.64 -9.56
CA ASP A 105 8.46 -24.50 -9.47
C ASP A 105 7.56 -24.30 -8.25
N ASN A 106 7.79 -23.23 -7.47
CA ASN A 106 7.03 -22.98 -6.24
C ASN A 106 6.61 -21.53 -6.00
N MET A 107 7.49 -20.54 -6.20
CA MET A 107 7.20 -19.17 -5.76
C MET A 107 7.74 -18.12 -6.72
N TRP A 108 6.88 -17.16 -7.07
CA TRP A 108 7.14 -16.09 -8.01
C TRP A 108 6.64 -14.75 -7.48
N THR A 109 7.25 -13.66 -7.91
CA THR A 109 6.81 -12.31 -7.58
C THR A 109 6.60 -11.48 -8.83
N PHE A 110 5.60 -10.61 -8.79
CA PHE A 110 5.20 -9.73 -9.87
C PHE A 110 5.25 -8.30 -9.34
N ASP A 111 6.19 -7.51 -9.83
CA ASP A 111 6.40 -6.13 -9.39
C ASP A 111 5.88 -5.16 -10.44
N GLN A 112 5.19 -4.11 -9.98
CA GLN A 112 4.75 -2.99 -10.81
C GLN A 112 5.06 -1.65 -10.12
N LYS A 113 5.19 -0.59 -10.91
CA LYS A 113 5.26 0.79 -10.40
C LYS A 113 3.96 1.20 -9.72
N PHE A 114 4.08 1.72 -8.50
CA PHE A 114 3.01 2.36 -7.76
C PHE A 114 3.52 3.62 -7.06
N GLY A 115 2.77 4.72 -7.11
CA GLY A 115 3.21 5.98 -6.52
C GLY A 115 2.37 7.19 -6.94
N ILE A 116 2.70 8.34 -6.35
CA ILE A 116 2.16 9.66 -6.69
C ILE A 116 3.35 10.64 -6.70
N LEU A 117 3.27 11.74 -7.45
CA LEU A 117 4.32 12.78 -7.52
C LEU A 117 5.70 12.24 -7.91
N ASP A 118 5.75 11.23 -8.78
CA ASP A 118 6.98 10.54 -9.19
C ASP A 118 7.78 9.84 -8.07
N VAL A 119 7.23 9.81 -6.85
CA VAL A 119 7.67 8.91 -5.79
C VAL A 119 7.06 7.54 -6.07
N GLN A 120 7.72 6.78 -6.94
CA GLN A 120 7.26 5.46 -7.36
C GLN A 120 8.05 4.35 -6.65
N VAL A 121 7.37 3.37 -6.08
CA VAL A 121 8.00 2.21 -5.43
C VAL A 121 7.46 0.93 -6.05
N PRO A 122 8.18 -0.20 -5.92
CA PRO A 122 7.64 -1.50 -6.29
C PRO A 122 6.41 -1.81 -5.46
N LEU A 123 5.29 -2.13 -6.11
CA LEU A 123 4.16 -2.84 -5.51
C LEU A 123 4.23 -4.29 -5.98
N ARG A 124 4.26 -5.23 -5.03
CA ARG A 124 4.57 -6.63 -5.29
C ARG A 124 3.41 -7.56 -4.97
N MET A 125 3.07 -8.38 -5.95
CA MET A 125 2.23 -9.56 -5.79
C MET A 125 3.10 -10.81 -5.70
N THR A 126 2.80 -11.70 -4.75
CA THR A 126 3.47 -13.00 -4.65
C THR A 126 2.52 -14.11 -5.08
N VAL A 127 3.01 -15.05 -5.87
CA VAL A 127 2.28 -16.24 -6.31
C VAL A 127 3.01 -17.47 -5.80
N THR A 128 2.31 -18.34 -5.09
CA THR A 128 2.85 -19.58 -4.52
C THR A 128 2.04 -20.78 -5.00
N ARG A 129 2.72 -21.86 -5.36
CA ARG A 129 2.09 -23.14 -5.70
C ARG A 129 1.65 -23.85 -4.42
N LEU A 130 0.40 -24.31 -4.41
CA LEU A 130 -0.15 -25.12 -3.32
C LEU A 130 0.22 -26.60 -3.50
N SER A 131 0.53 -27.30 -2.40
CA SER A 131 0.74 -28.75 -2.41
C SER A 131 -0.52 -29.53 -2.79
N SER A 132 -1.70 -28.95 -2.54
CA SER A 132 -3.00 -29.45 -2.99
C SER A 132 -3.29 -29.20 -4.49
N GLY A 133 -2.34 -28.62 -5.22
CA GLY A 133 -2.48 -28.18 -6.61
C GLY A 133 -3.10 -26.79 -6.74
N GLY A 134 -2.79 -26.10 -7.84
CA GLY A 134 -3.21 -24.71 -8.07
C GLY A 134 -2.29 -23.68 -7.41
N LEU A 135 -2.73 -22.42 -7.49
CA LEU A 135 -1.96 -21.25 -7.08
C LEU A 135 -2.66 -20.44 -6.00
N PHE A 136 -1.86 -19.89 -5.10
CA PHE A 136 -2.22 -18.91 -4.10
C PHE A 136 -1.59 -17.55 -4.48
N VAL A 137 -2.40 -16.50 -4.58
CA VAL A 137 -1.97 -15.14 -4.90
C VAL A 137 -2.07 -14.27 -3.66
N TYR A 138 -1.02 -13.54 -3.33
CA TYR A 138 -0.94 -12.63 -2.19
C TYR A 138 -0.62 -11.20 -2.66
N ASN A 139 -1.37 -10.21 -2.16
CA ASN A 139 -1.27 -8.77 -2.49
C ASN A 139 -1.29 -8.46 -4.00
N PRO A 140 -2.44 -8.61 -4.67
CA PRO A 140 -2.59 -8.37 -6.10
C PRO A 140 -2.04 -7.04 -6.62
N VAL A 141 -1.32 -7.11 -7.75
CA VAL A 141 -0.97 -5.96 -8.58
C VAL A 141 -1.98 -5.77 -9.72
N ALA A 142 -1.82 -4.71 -10.53
CA ALA A 142 -2.77 -4.39 -11.58
C ALA A 142 -2.85 -5.50 -12.62
N GLY A 143 -4.09 -5.90 -12.93
CA GLY A 143 -4.45 -6.96 -13.85
C GLY A 143 -4.20 -6.68 -15.33
N THR A 144 -3.05 -6.13 -15.74
CA THR A 144 -2.77 -5.83 -17.16
C THR A 144 -2.76 -7.11 -18.00
N PRO A 145 -3.02 -7.04 -19.32
CA PRO A 145 -2.94 -8.22 -20.19
C PRO A 145 -1.56 -8.92 -20.13
N GLU A 146 -0.47 -8.15 -20.00
CA GLU A 146 0.88 -8.71 -19.80
C GLU A 146 0.96 -9.54 -18.51
N MET A 147 0.54 -8.96 -17.38
CA MET A 147 0.61 -9.64 -16.08
C MET A 147 -0.25 -10.90 -16.08
N VAL A 148 -1.48 -10.80 -16.59
CA VAL A 148 -2.40 -11.94 -16.69
C VAL A 148 -1.82 -13.03 -17.60
N GLY A 149 -1.20 -12.66 -18.73
CA GLY A 149 -0.53 -13.61 -19.60
C GLY A 149 0.64 -14.34 -18.94
N MET A 150 1.41 -13.66 -18.09
CA MET A 150 2.47 -14.28 -17.30
C MET A 150 1.91 -15.24 -16.24
N LEU A 151 0.87 -14.83 -15.50
CA LEU A 151 0.20 -15.66 -14.51
C LEU A 151 -0.50 -16.87 -15.16
N GLN A 152 -1.05 -16.71 -16.37
CA GLN A 152 -1.70 -17.82 -17.10
C GLN A 152 -0.71 -18.95 -17.41
N LYS A 153 0.55 -18.65 -17.72
CA LYS A 153 1.58 -19.69 -17.90
C LYS A 153 1.78 -20.52 -16.64
N LEU A 154 1.75 -19.89 -15.47
CA LEU A 154 1.80 -20.60 -14.19
C LEU A 154 0.53 -21.42 -13.96
N VAL A 155 -0.64 -20.89 -14.34
CA VAL A 155 -1.92 -21.61 -14.26
C VAL A 155 -1.91 -22.87 -15.14
N ASP A 156 -1.42 -22.76 -16.38
CA ASP A 156 -1.35 -23.87 -17.32
C ASP A 156 -0.44 -24.99 -16.80
N GLN A 157 0.60 -24.65 -16.03
CA GLN A 157 1.57 -25.61 -15.50
C GLN A 157 1.18 -26.19 -14.13
N TYR A 158 0.65 -25.38 -13.22
CA TYR A 158 0.47 -25.76 -11.81
C TYR A 158 -1.00 -25.86 -11.38
N GLY A 159 -1.94 -25.49 -12.26
CA GLY A 159 -3.36 -25.49 -11.99
C GLY A 159 -3.92 -24.09 -11.68
N PRO A 160 -5.24 -23.98 -11.49
CA PRO A 160 -5.93 -22.69 -11.38
C PRO A 160 -5.48 -21.88 -10.16
N VAL A 161 -5.66 -20.56 -10.24
CA VAL A 161 -5.65 -19.71 -9.05
C VAL A 161 -6.84 -20.11 -8.17
N LYS A 162 -6.54 -20.67 -6.99
CA LYS A 162 -7.55 -21.09 -6.00
C LYS A 162 -7.88 -19.97 -5.02
N HIS A 163 -6.89 -19.17 -4.66
CA HIS A 163 -7.04 -18.11 -3.67
C HIS A 163 -6.35 -16.81 -4.07
N ILE A 164 -7.01 -15.70 -3.77
CA ILE A 164 -6.47 -14.35 -3.86
C ILE A 164 -6.62 -13.71 -2.47
N ALA A 165 -5.50 -13.56 -1.78
CA ALA A 165 -5.41 -12.98 -0.45
C ALA A 165 -4.92 -11.53 -0.51
N VAL A 166 -5.68 -10.62 0.10
CA VAL A 166 -5.32 -9.22 0.29
C VAL A 166 -4.85 -9.06 1.74
N GLY A 167 -3.53 -8.97 1.90
CA GLY A 167 -2.83 -8.98 3.19
C GLY A 167 -2.89 -7.66 3.95
N SER A 168 -3.47 -6.60 3.40
CA SER A 168 -3.58 -5.30 4.07
C SER A 168 -4.91 -4.62 3.78
N VAL A 169 -5.30 -3.71 4.67
CA VAL A 169 -6.46 -2.81 4.46
C VAL A 169 -6.06 -1.54 3.70
N ALA A 170 -4.76 -1.26 3.61
CA ALA A 170 -4.22 -0.10 2.92
C ALA A 170 -4.67 -0.08 1.46
N LEU A 171 -5.03 1.11 0.99
CA LEU A 171 -5.69 1.28 -0.31
C LEU A 171 -4.82 0.77 -1.48
N GLU A 172 -3.51 0.94 -1.40
CA GLU A 172 -2.55 0.54 -2.43
C GLU A 172 -2.48 -0.96 -2.68
N HIS A 173 -2.66 -1.78 -1.64
CA HIS A 173 -2.69 -3.25 -1.74
C HIS A 173 -4.07 -3.79 -2.12
N LYS A 174 -5.10 -2.93 -2.08
CA LYS A 174 -6.50 -3.30 -2.34
C LYS A 174 -7.00 -2.90 -3.72
N VAL A 175 -6.54 -1.76 -4.24
CA VAL A 175 -7.06 -1.12 -5.47
C VAL A 175 -7.17 -2.09 -6.65
N TYR A 176 -6.19 -2.98 -6.82
CA TYR A 176 -6.13 -3.88 -7.96
C TYR A 176 -6.81 -5.24 -7.72
N ALA A 177 -7.04 -5.59 -6.45
CA ALA A 177 -7.48 -6.92 -6.07
C ALA A 177 -8.89 -7.27 -6.57
N GLY A 178 -9.82 -6.30 -6.55
CA GLY A 178 -11.18 -6.50 -7.07
C GLY A 178 -11.20 -6.82 -8.57
N VAL A 179 -10.40 -6.09 -9.37
CA VAL A 179 -10.27 -6.36 -10.81
C VAL A 179 -9.60 -7.70 -11.07
N LEU A 180 -8.50 -8.00 -10.36
CA LEU A 180 -7.82 -9.27 -10.53
C LEU A 180 -8.74 -10.45 -10.19
N ALA A 181 -9.52 -10.33 -9.11
CA ALA A 181 -10.50 -11.33 -8.72
C ALA A 181 -11.53 -11.60 -9.82
N GLN A 182 -11.98 -10.57 -10.56
CA GLN A 182 -12.91 -10.75 -11.68
C GLN A 182 -12.28 -11.50 -12.86
N LYS A 183 -10.98 -11.30 -13.12
CA LYS A 183 -10.24 -12.03 -14.18
C LYS A 183 -9.99 -13.50 -13.85
N PHE A 184 -10.04 -13.87 -12.56
CA PHE A 184 -9.92 -15.26 -12.09
C PHE A 184 -11.19 -15.70 -11.34
N PRO A 185 -12.29 -16.02 -12.07
CA PRO A 185 -13.62 -16.20 -11.48
C PRO A 185 -13.75 -17.42 -10.56
N SER A 186 -12.87 -18.42 -10.67
CA SER A 186 -12.84 -19.60 -9.80
C SER A 186 -12.17 -19.36 -8.45
N ALA A 187 -11.40 -18.28 -8.29
CA ALA A 187 -10.62 -18.05 -7.08
C ALA A 187 -11.50 -17.54 -5.93
N GLN A 188 -11.30 -18.07 -4.72
CA GLN A 188 -11.80 -17.48 -3.49
C GLN A 188 -10.98 -16.24 -3.12
N VAL A 189 -11.63 -15.18 -2.67
CA VAL A 189 -10.99 -13.93 -2.27
C VAL A 189 -11.01 -13.80 -0.76
N TRP A 190 -9.86 -13.45 -0.18
CA TRP A 190 -9.67 -13.34 1.27
C TRP A 190 -9.19 -11.94 1.62
N LEU A 191 -9.94 -11.26 2.48
CA LEU A 191 -9.65 -9.88 2.86
C LEU A 191 -9.24 -9.81 4.33
N THR A 192 -8.09 -9.20 4.59
CA THR A 192 -7.66 -8.87 5.96
C THR A 192 -8.77 -8.07 6.67
N PRO A 193 -9.10 -8.39 7.94
CA PRO A 193 -10.14 -7.69 8.70
C PRO A 193 -9.91 -6.18 8.80
N GLY A 194 -10.98 -5.39 8.89
CA GLY A 194 -10.89 -3.93 8.99
C GLY A 194 -10.87 -3.20 7.64
N GLN A 195 -11.38 -3.83 6.57
CA GLN A 195 -11.49 -3.18 5.28
C GLN A 195 -12.33 -1.90 5.36
N TYR A 196 -11.86 -0.89 4.64
CA TYR A 196 -12.55 0.39 4.51
C TYR A 196 -12.33 0.97 3.12
N SER A 197 -13.14 1.95 2.74
CA SER A 197 -12.83 2.81 1.59
C SER A 197 -12.91 4.29 1.96
N PHE A 198 -12.29 5.11 1.13
CA PHE A 198 -12.18 6.55 1.31
C PHE A 198 -12.56 7.25 -0.02
N PRO A 199 -13.22 8.42 0.02
CA PRO A 199 -13.68 9.17 1.20
C PRO A 199 -14.93 8.59 1.87
N LEU A 200 -15.61 7.67 1.20
CA LEU A 200 -16.83 7.02 1.69
C LEU A 200 -16.52 5.57 2.00
N ASN A 201 -17.07 5.06 3.10
CA ASN A 201 -16.95 3.65 3.45
C ASN A 201 -18.02 2.82 2.70
N LEU A 202 -17.68 2.41 1.48
CA LEU A 202 -18.51 1.61 0.59
C LEU A 202 -18.33 0.12 0.88
N PRO A 203 -19.36 -0.71 0.69
CA PRO A 203 -19.22 -2.15 0.81
C PRO A 203 -18.24 -2.71 -0.24
N GLU A 204 -17.57 -3.80 0.07
CA GLU A 204 -16.52 -4.41 -0.77
C GLU A 204 -17.02 -4.74 -2.17
N SER A 205 -18.29 -5.10 -2.31
CA SER A 205 -18.88 -5.38 -3.63
C SER A 205 -18.85 -4.21 -4.59
N PHE A 206 -18.90 -2.99 -4.07
CA PHE A 206 -18.79 -1.78 -4.87
C PHE A 206 -17.34 -1.45 -5.24
N LEU A 207 -16.37 -2.05 -4.54
CA LEU A 207 -14.94 -2.00 -4.87
C LEU A 207 -14.53 -3.11 -5.85
N GLY A 208 -15.51 -3.82 -6.44
CA GLY A 208 -15.30 -4.88 -7.42
C GLY A 208 -15.09 -6.27 -6.82
N PHE A 209 -15.26 -6.44 -5.50
CA PHE A 209 -15.13 -7.76 -4.87
C PHE A 209 -16.42 -8.60 -5.03
N PRO A 210 -16.32 -9.83 -5.52
CA PRO A 210 -17.47 -10.69 -5.77
C PRO A 210 -18.05 -11.25 -4.46
N LYS A 211 -19.27 -10.81 -4.06
CA LYS A 211 -19.90 -11.17 -2.78
C LYS A 211 -19.92 -12.68 -2.48
N SER A 212 -20.24 -13.52 -3.45
CA SER A 212 -20.44 -14.96 -3.25
C SER A 212 -19.15 -15.72 -2.85
N ARG A 213 -17.98 -15.18 -3.20
CA ARG A 213 -16.66 -15.82 -3.04
C ARG A 213 -15.62 -14.92 -2.37
N THR A 214 -16.07 -13.86 -1.71
CA THR A 214 -15.23 -13.04 -0.84
C THR A 214 -15.47 -13.46 0.61
N ARG A 215 -14.39 -13.64 1.36
CA ARG A 215 -14.38 -14.11 2.75
C ARG A 215 -13.43 -13.25 3.59
N ALA A 216 -13.70 -13.18 4.88
CA ALA A 216 -12.74 -12.64 5.83
C ALA A 216 -11.51 -13.56 5.90
N MET A 217 -10.33 -12.98 6.06
CA MET A 217 -9.11 -13.74 6.29
C MET A 217 -9.22 -14.57 7.58
N PRO A 218 -8.77 -15.83 7.59
CA PRO A 218 -8.69 -16.60 8.82
C PRO A 218 -7.68 -15.97 9.79
N ALA A 219 -8.03 -15.93 11.08
CA ALA A 219 -7.17 -15.35 12.12
C ALA A 219 -5.99 -16.28 12.49
N SER A 220 -6.15 -17.58 12.23
CA SER A 220 -5.18 -18.63 12.47
C SER A 220 -5.25 -19.69 11.37
N ILE A 221 -4.25 -20.58 11.33
CA ILE A 221 -4.27 -21.68 10.36
C ILE A 221 -5.38 -22.71 10.64
N ASP A 222 -5.85 -22.81 11.89
CA ASP A 222 -6.89 -23.76 12.27
C ASP A 222 -8.24 -23.39 11.63
N ASP A 223 -8.46 -22.10 11.40
CA ASP A 223 -9.66 -21.53 10.76
C ASP A 223 -9.53 -21.44 9.22
N ALA A 224 -8.36 -21.76 8.67
CA ALA A 224 -8.08 -21.62 7.25
C ALA A 224 -8.69 -22.78 6.42
N PRO A 225 -8.89 -22.58 5.11
CA PRO A 225 -9.22 -23.66 4.18
C PRO A 225 -8.26 -24.84 4.32
N GLU A 226 -8.81 -26.05 4.13
CA GLU A 226 -8.03 -27.29 4.30
C GLU A 226 -6.81 -27.35 3.37
N ASP A 227 -6.93 -26.76 2.18
CA ASP A 227 -5.85 -26.69 1.19
C ASP A 227 -4.73 -25.69 1.55
N TRP A 228 -4.84 -24.94 2.64
CA TRP A 228 -3.76 -24.08 3.17
C TRP A 228 -2.93 -24.78 4.24
N LYS A 229 -3.54 -25.67 5.02
CA LYS A 229 -2.98 -26.15 6.30
C LYS A 229 -1.61 -26.83 6.17
N ALA A 230 -1.40 -27.52 5.04
CA ALA A 230 -0.13 -28.16 4.73
C ALA A 230 0.98 -27.15 4.36
N ASP A 231 0.61 -26.03 3.72
CA ASP A 231 1.55 -25.11 3.10
C ASP A 231 1.84 -23.89 3.97
N PHE A 232 0.87 -23.42 4.77
CA PHE A 232 0.96 -22.14 5.45
C PHE A 232 0.75 -22.23 6.97
N ASP A 233 1.31 -21.28 7.69
CA ASP A 233 0.72 -20.71 8.91
C ASP A 233 0.29 -19.26 8.65
N VAL A 234 -0.65 -18.74 9.44
CA VAL A 234 -1.24 -17.40 9.25
C VAL A 234 -1.29 -16.65 10.59
N ALA A 235 -1.02 -15.35 10.54
CA ALA A 235 -1.24 -14.44 11.66
C ALA A 235 -1.77 -13.10 11.14
N VAL A 236 -2.66 -12.48 11.93
CA VAL A 236 -3.27 -11.18 11.64
C VAL A 236 -2.87 -10.20 12.73
N LEU A 237 -2.38 -9.03 12.32
CA LEU A 237 -2.20 -7.85 13.15
C LEU A 237 -3.38 -6.90 12.94
N GLY A 238 -4.01 -6.48 14.05
CA GLY A 238 -5.08 -5.50 14.04
C GLY A 238 -6.49 -6.09 13.85
N PRO A 239 -7.47 -5.29 13.41
CA PRO A 239 -7.30 -3.93 12.91
C PRO A 239 -7.02 -2.90 14.01
N ILE A 240 -6.03 -2.04 13.78
CA ILE A 240 -5.80 -0.80 14.50
C ILE A 240 -6.65 0.28 13.82
N ILE A 241 -7.74 0.68 14.46
CA ILE A 241 -8.75 1.57 13.87
C ILE A 241 -8.51 3.02 14.29
N SER A 242 -8.67 3.93 13.33
CA SER A 242 -8.72 5.38 13.53
C SER A 242 -10.06 5.92 13.02
N ARG A 243 -10.34 7.22 13.20
CA ARG A 243 -11.56 7.84 12.68
C ARG A 243 -11.70 7.68 11.16
N ASP A 244 -10.60 7.94 10.45
CA ASP A 244 -10.60 8.14 9.00
C ASP A 244 -10.04 6.91 8.24
N GLY A 245 -9.37 5.98 8.93
CA GLY A 245 -8.67 4.83 8.36
C GLY A 245 -8.57 3.63 9.30
N ALA A 246 -7.91 2.58 8.84
CA ALA A 246 -7.48 1.47 9.68
C ALA A 246 -6.13 0.96 9.15
N PHE A 247 -5.37 0.32 10.04
CA PHE A 247 -4.23 -0.50 9.68
C PHE A 247 -4.48 -1.93 10.14
N ALA A 248 -4.25 -2.88 9.26
CA ALA A 248 -4.28 -4.30 9.58
C ALA A 248 -3.41 -5.01 8.56
N GLU A 249 -2.71 -6.04 9.00
CA GLU A 249 -1.85 -6.86 8.14
C GLU A 249 -2.04 -8.34 8.44
N THR A 250 -2.26 -9.15 7.42
CA THR A 250 -2.17 -10.61 7.51
C THR A 250 -0.86 -11.06 6.90
N VAL A 251 -0.07 -11.84 7.64
CA VAL A 251 1.16 -12.45 7.14
C VAL A 251 1.00 -13.96 6.99
N PHE A 252 1.73 -14.52 6.03
CA PHE A 252 1.73 -15.95 5.73
C PHE A 252 3.12 -16.54 5.86
N PHE A 253 3.27 -17.61 6.62
CA PHE A 253 4.50 -18.40 6.63
C PHE A 253 4.36 -19.62 5.74
N HIS A 254 5.01 -19.62 4.58
CA HIS A 254 5.06 -20.77 3.70
C HIS A 254 6.07 -21.81 4.22
N LYS A 255 5.55 -22.86 4.85
CA LYS A 255 6.30 -23.89 5.57
C LYS A 255 7.35 -24.60 4.69
N PRO A 256 7.01 -25.08 3.47
CA PRO A 256 7.96 -25.87 2.68
C PRO A 256 9.23 -25.09 2.30
N THR A 257 9.10 -23.77 2.10
CA THR A 257 10.22 -22.94 1.63
C THR A 257 10.82 -22.05 2.69
N LYS A 258 10.28 -22.10 3.91
CA LYS A 258 10.66 -21.24 5.02
C LYS A 258 10.61 -19.74 4.66
N THR A 259 9.55 -19.34 3.95
CA THR A 259 9.37 -17.96 3.48
C THR A 259 8.22 -17.30 4.23
N LEU A 260 8.46 -16.15 4.85
CA LEU A 260 7.44 -15.26 5.37
C LEU A 260 7.00 -14.28 4.28
N LEU A 261 5.70 -14.19 4.02
CA LEU A 261 5.09 -13.18 3.16
C LEU A 261 4.53 -12.08 4.07
N VAL A 262 5.01 -10.85 3.87
CA VAL A 262 4.58 -9.67 4.63
C VAL A 262 4.11 -8.58 3.68
N THR A 263 3.28 -7.67 4.18
CA THR A 263 2.91 -6.46 3.43
C THR A 263 3.91 -5.35 3.76
N ASP A 264 3.65 -4.60 4.84
CA ASP A 264 4.35 -3.35 5.15
C ASP A 264 5.07 -3.39 6.51
N THR A 265 4.78 -4.39 7.35
CA THR A 265 5.37 -4.52 8.70
C THR A 265 6.86 -4.86 8.71
N ALA A 266 7.44 -5.28 7.59
CA ALA A 266 8.88 -5.41 7.45
C ALA A 266 9.31 -5.19 6.00
N VAL A 267 10.24 -4.27 5.78
CA VAL A 267 10.89 -4.01 4.50
C VAL A 267 12.40 -3.96 4.68
N GLN A 268 13.15 -4.02 3.58
CA GLN A 268 14.58 -3.73 3.59
C GLN A 268 14.88 -2.67 2.54
N VAL A 269 15.59 -1.62 2.96
CA VAL A 269 16.05 -0.54 2.10
C VAL A 269 17.47 -0.86 1.65
N THR A 270 17.74 -0.77 0.34
CA THR A 270 19.08 -0.95 -0.23
C THR A 270 19.33 0.02 -1.38
N GLU A 271 20.59 0.14 -1.79
CA GLU A 271 20.98 0.95 -2.96
C GLU A 271 20.63 0.30 -4.30
N GLU A 272 20.14 -0.95 -4.29
CA GLU A 272 19.70 -1.64 -5.50
C GLU A 272 18.49 -0.91 -6.09
N VAL A 273 18.67 -0.38 -7.30
CA VAL A 273 17.59 0.28 -8.05
C VAL A 273 16.66 -0.81 -8.59
N PRO A 274 15.36 -0.79 -8.25
CA PRO A 274 14.44 -1.82 -8.70
C PRO A 274 14.27 -1.88 -10.23
N ALA A 275 14.19 -3.09 -10.79
CA ALA A 275 14.03 -3.33 -12.24
C ALA A 275 12.75 -2.71 -12.84
N ILE A 276 11.76 -2.35 -12.01
CA ILE A 276 10.58 -1.58 -12.46
C ILE A 276 10.94 -0.23 -13.12
N TYR A 277 12.17 0.25 -12.93
CA TYR A 277 12.70 1.47 -13.55
C TYR A 277 13.41 1.27 -14.88
N ASP A 278 13.70 0.04 -15.28
CA ASP A 278 14.50 -0.23 -16.49
C ASP A 278 13.80 0.25 -17.77
N SER A 279 12.48 0.12 -17.82
CA SER A 279 11.68 0.57 -18.96
C SER A 279 11.47 2.09 -19.00
N ASP A 280 11.57 2.75 -17.85
CA ASP A 280 11.35 4.19 -17.73
C ASP A 280 12.04 4.73 -16.46
N PRO A 281 13.24 5.33 -16.59
CA PRO A 281 14.01 5.87 -15.47
C PRO A 281 13.59 7.30 -15.10
N SER A 282 12.62 7.91 -15.79
CA SER A 282 12.27 9.34 -15.63
C SER A 282 12.02 9.76 -14.17
N PRO A 283 11.34 8.97 -13.31
CA PRO A 283 11.16 9.35 -11.91
C PRO A 283 12.48 9.37 -11.12
N LEU A 284 13.41 8.46 -11.40
CA LEU A 284 14.75 8.49 -10.79
C LEU A 284 15.49 9.77 -11.18
N LEU A 285 15.43 10.15 -12.47
CA LEU A 285 16.08 11.35 -12.96
C LEU A 285 15.43 12.62 -12.40
N TYR A 286 14.09 12.63 -12.23
CA TYR A 286 13.36 13.70 -11.56
C TYR A 286 13.86 13.91 -10.13
N HIS A 287 13.93 12.83 -9.34
CA HIS A 287 14.36 12.91 -7.94
C HIS A 287 15.88 13.08 -7.77
N ALA A 288 16.72 12.77 -8.76
CA ALA A 288 18.16 12.97 -8.68
C ALA A 288 18.61 14.44 -8.76
N ARG A 289 17.70 15.35 -9.12
CA ARG A 289 17.90 16.80 -9.15
C ARG A 289 18.00 17.39 -7.76
N ASP A 290 18.96 18.27 -7.53
CA ASP A 290 19.03 19.12 -6.35
C ASP A 290 18.05 20.27 -6.50
N THR A 291 18.01 20.86 -7.69
CA THR A 291 17.03 21.87 -8.10
C THR A 291 16.41 21.52 -9.45
N ILE A 292 15.25 22.09 -9.78
CA ILE A 292 14.60 21.86 -11.08
C ILE A 292 15.41 22.34 -12.29
N THR A 293 16.39 23.22 -12.08
CA THR A 293 17.25 23.74 -13.14
C THR A 293 18.39 22.80 -13.51
N ASP A 294 18.64 21.77 -12.69
CA ASP A 294 19.74 20.85 -12.89
C ASP A 294 19.59 20.06 -14.19
N ASN A 295 20.69 19.99 -14.95
CA ASN A 295 20.81 19.11 -16.08
C ASN A 295 21.30 17.74 -15.62
N VAL A 296 20.38 16.78 -15.57
CA VAL A 296 20.64 15.43 -15.08
C VAL A 296 20.84 14.47 -16.24
N GLN A 297 22.00 13.80 -16.27
CA GLN A 297 22.30 12.74 -17.21
C GLN A 297 21.92 11.37 -16.64
N ASP A 298 21.41 10.50 -17.51
CA ASP A 298 21.06 9.13 -17.13
C ASP A 298 22.32 8.26 -17.00
N THR A 299 22.80 8.11 -15.76
CA THR A 299 23.94 7.25 -15.39
C THR A 299 23.54 6.34 -14.22
N PRO A 300 24.24 5.21 -14.00
CA PRO A 300 23.99 4.34 -12.85
C PRO A 300 24.05 5.08 -11.51
N GLU A 301 24.98 6.02 -11.35
CA GLU A 301 25.16 6.82 -10.13
C GLU A 301 23.98 7.78 -9.93
N THR A 302 23.53 8.44 -11.00
CA THR A 302 22.34 9.29 -10.97
C THR A 302 21.10 8.49 -10.60
N ARG A 303 20.90 7.30 -11.21
CA ARG A 303 19.77 6.42 -10.90
C ARG A 303 19.77 6.01 -9.42
N LYS A 304 20.94 5.67 -8.87
CA LYS A 304 21.09 5.38 -7.42
C LYS A 304 20.75 6.59 -6.57
N LYS A 305 21.22 7.79 -6.92
CA LYS A 305 20.87 9.04 -6.22
C LYS A 305 19.36 9.28 -6.22
N GLY A 306 18.72 9.17 -7.39
CA GLY A 306 17.27 9.28 -7.54
C GLY A 306 16.52 8.25 -6.71
N TRP A 307 16.98 7.00 -6.69
CA TRP A 307 16.37 5.93 -5.90
C TRP A 307 16.45 6.22 -4.40
N ARG A 308 17.62 6.61 -3.88
CA ARG A 308 17.77 6.99 -2.47
C ARG A 308 16.73 8.05 -2.08
N ARG A 309 16.60 9.07 -2.92
CA ARG A 309 15.69 10.20 -2.71
C ARG A 309 14.22 9.82 -2.78
N ILE A 310 13.84 8.95 -3.72
CA ILE A 310 12.49 8.35 -3.79
C ILE A 310 12.16 7.59 -2.52
N VAL A 311 13.09 6.77 -2.01
CA VAL A 311 12.85 6.01 -0.77
C VAL A 311 12.71 6.94 0.44
N LEU A 312 13.59 7.95 0.56
CA LEU A 312 13.49 8.96 1.63
C LEU A 312 12.14 9.68 1.59
N PHE A 313 11.69 10.09 0.40
CA PHE A 313 10.36 10.66 0.20
C PHE A 313 9.24 9.68 0.56
N GLY A 314 9.31 8.44 0.08
CA GLY A 314 8.27 7.44 0.32
C GLY A 314 8.11 7.07 1.80
N LEU A 315 9.18 7.14 2.59
CA LEU A 315 9.17 6.73 3.99
C LEU A 315 9.01 7.89 5.00
N TYR A 316 9.37 9.13 4.63
CA TYR A 316 9.26 10.31 5.49
C TYR A 316 8.29 11.38 5.00
N PHE A 317 7.86 11.34 3.73
CA PHE A 317 7.20 12.43 2.97
C PHE A 317 8.03 13.71 2.81
N THR A 318 8.69 14.18 3.86
CA THR A 318 9.62 15.31 3.79
C THR A 318 10.86 14.99 4.64
N PRO A 319 11.90 14.36 4.06
CA PRO A 319 13.15 14.15 4.79
C PRO A 319 13.78 15.48 5.20
N SER A 320 14.62 15.50 6.23
CA SER A 320 15.29 16.73 6.69
C SER A 320 16.33 17.28 5.71
N ALA A 321 16.65 16.52 4.65
CA ALA A 321 17.57 16.89 3.60
C ALA A 321 16.95 17.79 2.50
N ILE A 322 15.67 18.15 2.61
CA ILE A 322 15.01 19.04 1.65
C ILE A 322 14.53 20.35 2.30
N THR A 323 14.54 21.41 1.51
CA THR A 323 13.85 22.66 1.79
C THR A 323 12.63 22.77 0.89
N ILE A 324 11.43 22.90 1.48
CA ILE A 324 10.19 23.12 0.72
C ILE A 324 10.14 24.57 0.22
N LYS A 325 9.90 24.75 -1.08
CA LYS A 325 9.74 26.06 -1.69
C LYS A 325 8.40 26.68 -1.33
N ASP A 326 8.36 28.01 -1.24
CA ASP A 326 7.09 28.71 -1.26
C ASP A 326 6.40 28.56 -2.62
N PHE A 327 5.08 28.74 -2.63
CA PHE A 327 4.25 28.55 -3.82
C PHE A 327 4.68 29.41 -5.01
N GLN A 328 5.09 30.67 -4.77
CA GLN A 328 5.43 31.59 -5.83
C GLN A 328 6.71 31.14 -6.53
N SER A 329 7.74 30.78 -5.77
CA SER A 329 9.00 30.26 -6.30
C SER A 329 8.79 28.96 -7.08
N ALA A 330 8.02 28.01 -6.53
CA ALA A 330 7.72 26.73 -7.18
C ALA A 330 6.98 26.89 -8.54
N ILE A 331 6.10 27.89 -8.67
CA ILE A 331 5.40 28.19 -9.93
C ILE A 331 6.30 28.92 -10.92
N GLN A 332 7.14 29.86 -10.45
CA GLN A 332 8.03 30.62 -11.31
C GLN A 332 9.11 29.74 -11.95
N GLU A 333 9.64 28.77 -11.19
CA GLU A 333 10.72 27.88 -11.63
C GLU A 333 10.24 26.63 -12.36
N ARG A 334 8.92 26.46 -12.54
CA ARG A 334 8.36 25.24 -13.12
C ARG A 334 8.93 24.93 -14.50
N ARG A 335 9.19 23.65 -14.77
CA ARG A 335 9.73 23.14 -16.04
C ARG A 335 8.83 22.06 -16.63
N PRO A 336 7.74 22.44 -17.34
CA PRO A 336 6.81 21.49 -17.95
C PRO A 336 7.46 20.59 -19.00
N ASP A 337 8.61 21.00 -19.54
CA ASP A 337 9.43 20.22 -20.46
C ASP A 337 10.22 19.11 -19.76
N ILE A 338 10.52 19.25 -18.47
CA ILE A 338 11.18 18.23 -17.65
C ILE A 338 10.15 17.27 -17.07
N ASN A 339 9.06 17.82 -16.53
CA ASN A 339 7.97 17.03 -15.99
C ASN A 339 6.64 17.64 -16.44
N SER A 340 6.03 17.07 -17.48
CA SER A 340 4.69 17.50 -17.88
C SER A 340 3.64 17.14 -16.83
N ASP A 341 3.89 16.06 -16.09
CA ASP A 341 3.05 15.64 -14.99
C ASP A 341 3.22 16.68 -13.87
N PHE A 342 2.10 17.19 -13.33
CA PHE A 342 2.09 18.31 -12.38
C PHE A 342 2.60 19.66 -12.93
N ALA A 343 2.50 19.88 -14.24
CA ALA A 343 2.76 21.18 -14.89
C ALA A 343 4.19 21.73 -14.63
N GLY A 344 5.17 20.83 -14.45
CA GLY A 344 6.57 21.17 -14.28
C GLY A 344 6.98 21.61 -12.88
N ILE A 345 6.09 21.54 -11.91
CA ILE A 345 6.35 22.03 -10.55
C ILE A 345 7.38 21.12 -9.87
N TYR A 346 8.35 21.74 -9.20
CA TYR A 346 9.35 21.08 -8.36
C TYR A 346 9.41 21.81 -7.02
N PRO A 347 8.62 21.36 -6.03
CA PRO A 347 8.29 22.19 -4.87
C PRO A 347 9.30 22.09 -3.70
N TRP A 348 10.50 21.57 -3.95
CA TRP A 348 11.56 21.45 -2.96
C TRP A 348 12.93 21.65 -3.60
N ASP A 349 13.97 21.84 -2.80
CA ASP A 349 15.37 21.66 -3.21
C ASP A 349 16.03 20.66 -2.25
N TRP A 350 17.02 19.92 -2.74
CA TRP A 350 17.87 19.04 -1.92
C TRP A 350 19.16 19.76 -1.54
N ASP A 351 19.17 20.37 -0.37
CA ASP A 351 20.25 21.21 0.14
C ASP A 351 20.83 20.74 1.49
N GLY A 352 20.29 19.65 2.05
CA GLY A 352 20.76 19.03 3.29
C GLY A 352 21.54 17.71 3.12
N ASP A 353 21.87 17.06 4.24
CA ASP A 353 22.66 15.81 4.26
C ASP A 353 21.78 14.55 4.09
N GLU A 354 21.41 14.27 2.84
CA GLU A 354 20.67 13.06 2.47
C GLU A 354 21.41 11.76 2.77
N ILE A 355 22.75 11.79 2.85
CA ILE A 355 23.56 10.60 3.08
C ILE A 355 23.47 10.20 4.54
N ALA A 356 23.42 11.16 5.47
CA ALA A 356 23.11 10.89 6.87
C ALA A 356 21.72 10.26 7.02
N SER A 357 20.68 10.84 6.41
CA SER A 357 19.32 10.27 6.40
C SER A 357 19.28 8.86 5.81
N TRP A 358 19.98 8.65 4.69
CA TRP A 358 20.08 7.35 4.03
C TRP A 358 20.75 6.30 4.92
N ARG A 359 21.88 6.62 5.56
CA ARG A 359 22.59 5.71 6.47
C ARG A 359 21.75 5.35 7.69
N ALA A 360 21.03 6.32 8.25
CA ALA A 360 20.14 6.08 9.38
C ALA A 360 18.98 5.15 9.02
N LEU A 361 18.43 5.30 7.81
CA LEU A 361 17.33 4.49 7.29
C LEU A 361 17.76 3.09 6.85
N THR A 362 18.97 2.93 6.32
CA THR A 362 19.48 1.64 5.84
C THR A 362 20.23 0.85 6.90
N GLY A 363 20.80 1.51 7.91
CA GLY A 363 21.73 0.88 8.84
C GLY A 363 22.95 0.33 8.10
N ASP A 364 23.24 -0.95 8.28
CA ASP A 364 24.26 -1.69 7.50
C ASP A 364 23.72 -2.25 6.16
N GLY A 365 22.45 -2.01 5.84
CA GLY A 365 21.77 -2.52 4.65
C GLY A 365 21.37 -4.00 4.73
N THR A 366 21.55 -4.65 5.88
CA THR A 366 21.29 -6.08 6.08
C THR A 366 20.09 -6.37 6.98
N LYS A 367 19.61 -5.38 7.74
CA LYS A 367 18.54 -5.55 8.73
C LYS A 367 17.16 -5.07 8.24
N PRO A 368 16.06 -5.60 8.78
CA PRO A 368 14.72 -5.16 8.42
C PRO A 368 14.39 -3.83 9.07
N LEU A 369 13.48 -3.10 8.43
CA LEU A 369 12.90 -1.85 8.89
C LEU A 369 11.38 -2.00 8.92
N VAL A 370 10.74 -1.59 10.01
CA VAL A 370 9.32 -1.23 10.00
C VAL A 370 9.22 0.20 9.48
N ALA A 371 8.41 0.49 8.46
CA ALA A 371 8.41 1.82 7.85
C ALA A 371 8.15 2.95 8.88
N PRO A 372 8.90 4.07 8.86
CA PRO A 372 8.79 5.14 9.86
C PRO A 372 7.38 5.72 10.03
N ILE A 373 6.63 5.83 8.94
CA ILE A 373 5.22 6.23 8.95
C ILE A 373 4.36 5.29 9.82
N LEU A 374 4.58 3.97 9.71
CA LEU A 374 3.87 2.97 10.52
C LEU A 374 4.29 3.07 11.97
N GLN A 375 5.59 3.29 12.23
CA GLN A 375 6.11 3.42 13.60
C GLN A 375 5.46 4.58 14.35
N THR A 376 5.26 5.71 13.67
CA THR A 376 4.85 6.98 14.29
C THR A 376 3.34 7.16 14.35
N LEU A 377 2.62 6.78 13.28
CA LEU A 377 1.20 7.12 13.13
C LEU A 377 0.24 5.96 13.42
N LEU A 378 0.72 4.71 13.42
CA LEU A 378 -0.15 3.52 13.43
C LEU A 378 0.22 2.52 14.53
N LEU A 379 1.38 1.89 14.42
CA LEU A 379 1.75 0.74 15.26
C LEU A 379 2.01 1.11 16.71
N ASN A 380 2.46 2.33 16.98
CA ASN A 380 2.62 2.83 18.34
C ASN A 380 1.29 3.11 19.06
N ARG A 381 0.12 2.98 18.41
CA ARG A 381 -1.18 3.07 19.09
C ARG A 381 -1.49 1.83 19.93
N SER A 382 -1.00 0.66 19.52
CA SER A 382 -1.24 -0.63 20.20
C SER A 382 0.07 -1.39 20.42
N PRO A 383 1.05 -0.84 21.18
CA PRO A 383 2.39 -1.39 21.25
C PRO A 383 2.44 -2.84 21.74
N VAL A 384 1.61 -3.19 22.72
CA VAL A 384 1.59 -4.55 23.28
C VAL A 384 1.11 -5.58 22.24
N GLU A 385 0.02 -5.29 21.52
CA GLU A 385 -0.49 -6.18 20.46
C GLU A 385 0.46 -6.33 19.29
N VAL A 386 1.09 -5.24 18.88
CA VAL A 386 2.05 -5.27 17.79
C VAL A 386 3.27 -6.11 18.18
N LEU A 387 3.76 -5.97 19.40
CA LEU A 387 4.86 -6.81 19.90
C LEU A 387 4.43 -8.27 20.06
N ASP A 388 3.23 -8.57 20.54
CA ASP A 388 2.73 -9.95 20.66
C ASP A 388 2.57 -10.63 19.30
N PHE A 389 2.10 -9.87 18.30
CA PHE A 389 2.08 -10.32 16.91
C PHE A 389 3.50 -10.59 16.41
N ALA A 390 4.43 -9.66 16.61
CA ALA A 390 5.81 -9.83 16.18
C ALA A 390 6.49 -11.02 16.88
N ASP A 391 6.24 -11.21 18.18
CA ASP A 391 6.70 -12.35 18.97
C ASP A 391 6.18 -13.66 18.37
N LYS A 392 4.86 -13.75 18.10
CA LYS A 392 4.25 -14.93 17.48
C LYS A 392 4.87 -15.25 16.12
N VAL A 393 4.96 -14.26 15.24
CA VAL A 393 5.51 -14.44 13.87
C VAL A 393 6.98 -14.86 13.93
N SER A 394 7.76 -14.27 14.85
CA SER A 394 9.19 -14.57 14.99
C SER A 394 9.52 -15.99 15.45
N GLN A 395 8.55 -16.71 16.01
CA GLN A 395 8.71 -18.11 16.39
C GLN A 395 8.69 -19.05 15.18
N TRP A 396 8.16 -18.61 14.04
CA TRP A 396 8.19 -19.41 12.84
C TRP A 396 9.62 -19.52 12.27
N PRO A 397 10.03 -20.71 11.78
CA PRO A 397 11.41 -20.95 11.36
C PRO A 397 11.68 -20.45 9.92
N PHE A 398 11.26 -19.24 9.57
CA PHE A 398 11.56 -18.65 8.28
C PHE A 398 13.01 -18.20 8.17
N THR A 399 13.55 -18.28 6.95
CA THR A 399 14.89 -17.81 6.59
C THR A 399 14.85 -16.79 5.45
N ARG A 400 13.64 -16.44 4.99
CA ARG A 400 13.37 -15.53 3.90
C ARG A 400 12.11 -14.71 4.20
N ILE A 401 12.11 -13.44 3.83
CA ILE A 401 10.95 -12.56 3.83
C ILE A 401 10.70 -12.04 2.41
N ILE A 402 9.45 -12.04 1.96
CA ILE A 402 8.98 -11.36 0.74
C ILE A 402 8.02 -10.24 1.16
N PRO A 403 8.46 -8.97 1.13
CA PRO A 403 7.60 -7.83 1.40
C PRO A 403 6.84 -7.36 0.16
N ALA A 404 5.78 -6.56 0.36
CA ALA A 404 5.03 -5.98 -0.75
C ALA A 404 5.73 -4.77 -1.42
N HIS A 405 6.77 -4.23 -0.77
CA HIS A 405 7.52 -3.06 -1.25
C HIS A 405 9.05 -3.23 -1.16
N LEU A 406 9.78 -2.34 -1.84
CA LEU A 406 11.24 -2.22 -1.80
C LEU A 406 11.95 -3.53 -2.18
N LYS A 407 13.01 -3.92 -1.46
CA LYS A 407 13.84 -5.08 -1.80
C LYS A 407 13.04 -6.39 -1.72
N ASN A 408 13.15 -7.18 -2.78
CA ASN A 408 12.58 -8.52 -2.87
C ASN A 408 13.51 -9.57 -2.23
N ASN A 409 12.98 -10.76 -1.92
CA ASN A 409 13.76 -11.94 -1.53
C ASN A 409 14.80 -11.67 -0.43
N ILE A 410 14.34 -11.20 0.71
CA ILE A 410 15.21 -10.79 1.81
C ILE A 410 15.61 -12.00 2.64
N ALA A 411 16.91 -12.25 2.81
CA ALA A 411 17.41 -13.29 3.70
C ALA A 411 17.41 -12.80 5.15
N MET A 412 16.44 -13.27 5.95
CA MET A 412 16.23 -12.84 7.34
C MET A 412 15.60 -13.94 8.17
N THR A 413 15.91 -13.90 9.47
CA THR A 413 15.37 -14.82 10.49
C THR A 413 14.24 -14.19 11.31
N GLY A 414 13.50 -15.03 12.04
CA GLY A 414 12.50 -14.60 13.02
C GLY A 414 13.03 -13.63 14.06
N ASP A 415 14.23 -13.87 14.60
CA ASP A 415 14.89 -13.00 15.57
C ASP A 415 15.19 -11.61 14.96
N GLU A 416 15.66 -11.57 13.72
CA GLU A 416 15.93 -10.29 13.05
C GLU A 416 14.66 -9.50 12.77
N TYR A 417 13.59 -10.20 12.34
CA TYR A 417 12.27 -9.62 12.18
C TYR A 417 11.75 -9.04 13.50
N ARG A 418 11.82 -9.78 14.62
CA ARG A 418 11.30 -9.28 15.91
C ARG A 418 12.04 -8.05 16.41
N LYS A 419 13.36 -7.98 16.20
CA LYS A 419 14.19 -6.85 16.63
C LYS A 419 13.86 -5.54 15.91
N SER A 420 13.31 -5.56 14.70
CA SER A 420 12.89 -4.33 14.01
C SER A 420 11.69 -3.64 14.70
N PHE A 421 10.93 -4.36 15.53
CA PHE A 421 9.83 -3.81 16.32
C PHE A 421 10.27 -3.15 17.63
N GLY A 422 11.57 -3.12 17.94
CA GLY A 422 12.10 -2.52 19.17
C GLY A 422 11.79 -1.02 19.33
N PHE A 423 11.31 -0.33 18.29
CA PHE A 423 10.87 1.06 18.39
C PHE A 423 9.71 1.27 19.39
N LEU A 424 8.92 0.22 19.65
CA LEU A 424 7.83 0.19 20.62
C LEU A 424 8.29 -0.07 22.06
N GLU A 425 9.57 -0.42 22.25
CA GLU A 425 10.17 -0.73 23.54
C GLU A 425 11.01 0.45 24.02
N GLU A 426 11.09 0.64 25.35
CA GLU A 426 11.84 1.76 25.96
C GLU A 426 13.33 1.70 25.59
N LYS A 427 13.88 0.49 25.46
CA LYS A 427 15.27 0.26 25.03
C LYS A 427 15.53 0.68 23.58
N GLY A 428 14.48 0.80 22.76
CA GLY A 428 14.57 1.10 21.34
C GLY A 428 15.08 -0.07 20.49
N VAL A 429 15.25 0.19 19.20
CA VAL A 429 15.85 -0.77 18.26
C VAL A 429 17.32 -1.06 18.63
N PRO A 430 17.80 -2.31 18.49
CA PRO A 430 19.19 -2.66 18.79
C PRO A 430 20.21 -1.95 17.88
N LEU A 431 21.46 -1.90 18.32
CA LEU A 431 22.56 -1.38 17.49
C LEU A 431 22.68 -2.18 16.17
N GLY A 432 22.92 -1.47 15.07
CA GLY A 432 23.02 -2.05 13.72
C GLY A 432 21.68 -2.11 12.97
N TYR A 433 20.55 -1.92 13.65
CA TYR A 433 19.25 -1.80 12.99
C TYR A 433 19.03 -0.37 12.47
N PRO A 434 18.28 -0.23 11.36
CA PRO A 434 17.74 1.04 10.93
C PRO A 434 17.13 1.85 12.09
N LYS A 435 17.62 3.06 12.26
CA LYS A 435 17.12 4.00 13.26
C LYS A 435 17.00 5.38 12.61
N PRO A 436 15.81 5.72 12.08
CA PRO A 436 15.53 7.04 11.52
C PRO A 436 16.03 8.19 12.39
N LEU A 437 16.57 9.23 11.75
CA LEU A 437 16.95 10.46 12.45
C LEU A 437 15.70 11.17 12.93
N GLN A 438 15.79 11.79 14.12
CA GLN A 438 14.68 12.57 14.65
C GLN A 438 14.28 13.72 13.72
N SER A 439 15.25 14.34 13.04
CA SER A 439 15.00 15.41 12.07
C SER A 439 14.18 14.93 10.87
N ASP A 440 14.42 13.72 10.38
CA ASP A 440 13.65 13.13 9.28
C ASP A 440 12.22 12.73 9.69
N LEU A 441 12.00 12.47 10.98
CA LEU A 441 10.70 12.14 11.54
C LEU A 441 9.84 13.38 11.85
N GLN A 442 10.40 14.59 11.78
CA GLN A 442 9.74 15.79 12.33
C GLN A 442 8.34 16.02 11.74
N LEU A 443 8.16 15.90 10.43
CA LEU A 443 6.84 16.03 9.81
C LEU A 443 5.85 14.99 10.33
N LEU A 444 6.28 13.74 10.50
CA LEU A 444 5.42 12.67 11.01
C LEU A 444 5.02 12.94 12.46
N LEU A 445 5.92 13.47 13.28
CA LEU A 445 5.67 13.84 14.67
C LEU A 445 4.71 15.04 14.77
N ASP A 446 4.90 16.06 13.95
CA ASP A 446 4.01 17.22 13.88
C ASP A 446 2.60 16.80 13.39
N ALA A 447 2.56 15.90 12.40
CA ALA A 447 1.32 15.31 11.91
C ALA A 447 0.63 14.48 13.00
N GLU A 448 1.38 13.68 13.77
CA GLU A 448 0.85 12.93 14.90
C GLU A 448 0.15 13.86 15.90
N GLN A 449 0.83 14.92 16.34
CA GLN A 449 0.27 15.89 17.27
C GLN A 449 -1.04 16.47 16.74
N SER A 450 -1.05 16.89 15.48
CA SER A 450 -2.22 17.48 14.82
C SER A 450 -3.39 16.49 14.68
N LEU A 451 -3.09 15.24 14.35
CA LEU A 451 -4.09 14.18 14.21
C LEU A 451 -4.68 13.79 15.58
N VAL A 452 -3.89 13.84 16.65
CA VAL A 452 -4.36 13.66 18.02
C VAL A 452 -5.25 14.82 18.44
N GLU A 453 -4.83 16.07 18.21
CA GLU A 453 -5.60 17.27 18.55
C GLU A 453 -6.95 17.33 17.81
N SER A 454 -6.98 16.90 16.55
CA SER A 454 -8.21 16.81 15.76
C SER A 454 -9.08 15.58 16.09
N GLY A 455 -8.60 14.68 16.95
CA GLY A 455 -9.26 13.42 17.30
C GLY A 455 -9.32 12.39 16.16
N ALA A 456 -8.53 12.57 15.09
CA ALA A 456 -8.43 11.62 13.99
C ALA A 456 -7.79 10.29 14.44
N ILE A 457 -6.73 10.39 15.26
CA ILE A 457 -6.08 9.26 15.94
C ILE A 457 -6.07 9.48 17.45
N LYS A 458 -5.78 8.43 18.22
CA LYS A 458 -5.65 8.50 19.68
C LYS A 458 -4.19 8.72 20.10
N PRO A 459 -3.91 9.32 21.28
CA PRO A 459 -2.55 9.41 21.81
C PRO A 459 -1.90 8.03 21.95
N ALA A 460 -0.59 7.94 21.76
CA ALA A 460 0.15 6.71 21.98
C ALA A 460 0.20 6.40 23.50
N PRO A 461 -0.05 5.16 23.93
CA PRO A 461 0.27 4.75 25.28
C PRO A 461 1.80 4.67 25.47
N PRO A 462 2.29 4.53 26.72
CA PRO A 462 3.71 4.38 26.99
C PRO A 462 4.34 3.16 26.28
N LYS A 463 5.65 3.25 26.01
CA LYS A 463 6.44 2.14 25.48
C LYS A 463 6.54 0.96 26.44
N VAL A 464 6.73 -0.23 25.90
CA VAL A 464 6.89 -1.46 26.68
C VAL A 464 8.28 -1.56 27.29
N GLY A 465 8.39 -2.12 28.50
CA GLY A 465 9.66 -2.34 29.18
C GLY A 465 10.22 -1.13 29.93
N GLY A 466 9.43 -0.04 30.04
CA GLY A 466 9.70 1.10 30.90
C GLY A 466 9.06 0.96 32.28
N GLN A 467 8.60 2.09 32.84
CA GLN A 467 8.00 2.15 34.19
C GLN A 467 6.59 1.54 34.31
N TYR A 468 5.91 1.30 33.19
CA TYR A 468 4.56 0.74 33.16
C TYR A 468 4.59 -0.75 32.81
N SER A 469 3.80 -1.55 33.53
CA SER A 469 3.54 -2.95 33.18
C SER A 469 2.75 -3.07 31.88
N ARG A 470 2.80 -4.24 31.24
CA ARG A 470 2.02 -4.52 30.02
C ARG A 470 0.51 -4.34 30.24
N ALA A 471 -0.01 -4.72 31.40
CA ALA A 471 -1.42 -4.55 31.75
C ALA A 471 -1.82 -3.06 31.85
N GLU A 472 -0.96 -2.22 32.45
CA GLU A 472 -1.19 -0.77 32.52
C GLU A 472 -1.12 -0.09 31.15
N ILE A 473 -0.23 -0.56 30.27
CA ILE A 473 -0.14 -0.07 28.89
C ILE A 473 -1.43 -0.43 28.13
N ILE A 474 -1.88 -1.69 28.19
CA ILE A 474 -3.16 -2.12 27.58
C ILE A 474 -4.32 -1.27 28.12
N ALA A 475 -4.40 -1.03 29.42
CA ALA A 475 -5.45 -0.21 30.02
C ALA A 475 -5.41 1.27 29.57
N LYS A 476 -4.26 1.75 29.10
CA LYS A 476 -4.07 3.08 28.51
C LYS A 476 -4.26 3.09 26.98
N THR A 477 -4.24 1.93 26.33
CA THR A 477 -4.48 1.80 24.90
C THR A 477 -5.95 2.06 24.57
N SER A 478 -6.20 2.90 23.56
CA SER A 478 -7.55 3.20 23.10
C SER A 478 -7.93 2.33 21.91
N TYR A 479 -8.94 1.49 22.09
CA TYR A 479 -9.51 0.66 21.03
C TYR A 479 -10.77 1.29 20.45
N GLN A 480 -10.93 1.22 19.14
CA GLN A 480 -12.04 1.85 18.43
C GLN A 480 -12.81 0.83 17.59
N CYS A 481 -14.05 1.21 17.24
CA CYS A 481 -14.84 0.56 16.21
C CYS A 481 -15.15 1.56 15.10
N ARG A 482 -15.25 1.06 13.86
CA ARG A 482 -15.65 1.82 12.68
C ARG A 482 -16.57 0.97 11.83
N ALA A 483 -17.74 1.51 11.49
CA ALA A 483 -18.71 0.89 10.58
C ALA A 483 -19.00 -0.59 10.90
N GLY A 484 -19.20 -0.93 12.18
CA GLY A 484 -19.51 -2.29 12.63
C GLY A 484 -18.30 -3.22 12.78
N THR A 485 -17.09 -2.80 12.41
CA THR A 485 -15.85 -3.53 12.71
C THR A 485 -15.17 -2.91 13.92
N CYS A 486 -14.77 -3.73 14.88
CA CYS A 486 -14.09 -3.32 16.11
C CYS A 486 -12.66 -3.86 16.14
N ALA A 487 -11.74 -3.12 16.76
CA ALA A 487 -10.48 -3.71 17.19
C ALA A 487 -10.77 -4.88 18.16
N PRO A 488 -9.97 -5.96 18.17
CA PRO A 488 -10.29 -7.15 18.96
C PRO A 488 -10.52 -6.87 20.46
N GLN A 489 -9.86 -5.83 20.99
CA GLN A 489 -9.88 -5.40 22.38
C GLN A 489 -10.85 -4.23 22.63
N ALA A 490 -11.66 -3.82 21.64
CA ALA A 490 -12.61 -2.71 21.78
C ALA A 490 -13.84 -3.03 22.63
N ASN A 491 -14.02 -4.28 23.06
CA ASN A 491 -15.04 -4.72 24.01
C ASN A 491 -14.35 -5.34 25.25
N PRO A 492 -14.40 -4.70 26.43
CA PRO A 492 -13.95 -5.32 27.68
C PRO A 492 -14.86 -6.48 28.13
#